data_AF-W9S9I9-F1
#
_entry.id   AF-W9S9I9-F1
#
_cell.length_a   1.000
_cell.length_b   1.000
_cell.length_c   1.000
_cell.angle_alpha   90.00
_cell.angle_beta   90.00
_cell.angle_gamma   90.00
#
_symmetry.space_group_name_H-M   'P 1'
#
loop_
_entity.id
_entity.type
_entity.pdbx_description
1 polymer ?
#
loop_
_entity_poly.entity_id
_entity_poly.type
_entity_poly.pdbx_seq_one_letter_code
_entity_poly.pdbx_strand_id
1 'polypeptide(L)'
;MRLPLKSLIRFKSVSKHWLSLISEPKFHRCHNRILNPISGLFLNNSKFMYSFCTINGEFDYVNLDKSSYSSQPPIKSGDFGESGFRIVQSCNGLFLCSRHLHPKAFGNFVCNPITKKYTPLPRISWHWRDWSGCIRIMNSFSLSLAFDPWESSHYKVVCVRNSDSHRDHYQIQIYSSETRRWWLSGDPVYVDYSVI
;
A
#
# COMPACT_ATOMS: atom_id res chain seq x y z
N MET A 1 30.00 9.98 -1.40
CA MET A 1 30.14 8.55 -1.03
C MET A 1 28.77 7.89 -1.09
N ARG A 2 28.62 6.74 -1.76
CA ARG A 2 27.33 6.05 -1.98
C ARG A 2 27.25 4.82 -1.07
N LEU A 3 26.37 4.85 -0.07
CA LEU A 3 26.20 3.76 0.87
C LEU A 3 24.81 3.11 0.71
N PRO A 4 24.69 1.78 0.81
CA PRO A 4 23.40 1.10 0.84
C PRO A 4 22.53 1.60 2.01
N LEU A 5 21.22 1.54 1.85
CA LEU A 5 20.25 2.03 2.86
C LEU A 5 20.47 1.35 4.23
N LYS A 6 20.79 0.05 4.25
CA LYS A 6 21.09 -0.71 5.47
C LYS A 6 22.28 -0.14 6.24
N SER A 7 23.35 0.23 5.53
CA SER A 7 24.54 0.83 6.14
C SER A 7 24.21 2.23 6.69
N LEU A 8 23.43 3.03 5.97
CA LEU A 8 22.98 4.34 6.43
C LEU A 8 22.15 4.26 7.72
N ILE A 9 21.25 3.28 7.82
CA ILE A 9 20.47 3.06 9.05
C ILE A 9 21.41 2.77 10.23
N ARG A 10 22.49 1.98 10.03
CA ARG A 10 23.51 1.74 11.07
C ARG A 10 24.31 3.00 11.42
N PHE A 11 24.64 3.85 10.44
CA PHE A 11 25.38 5.09 10.70
C PHE A 11 24.62 6.10 11.57
N LYS A 12 23.27 6.02 11.60
CA LYS A 12 22.47 6.85 12.52
C LYS A 12 22.84 6.62 14.00
N SER A 13 23.37 5.46 14.38
CA SER A 13 23.78 5.19 15.76
C SER A 13 25.24 5.54 16.05
N VAL A 14 26.01 6.00 15.06
CA VAL A 14 27.46 6.25 15.22
C VAL A 14 27.75 7.63 15.81
N SER A 15 26.97 8.65 15.47
CA SER A 15 27.09 9.98 16.08
C SER A 15 25.83 10.82 15.92
N LYS A 16 25.68 11.87 16.75
CA LYS A 16 24.60 12.86 16.60
C LYS A 16 24.65 13.59 15.25
N HIS A 17 25.85 13.84 14.73
CA HIS A 17 26.03 14.48 13.43
C HIS A 17 25.53 13.57 12.29
N TRP A 18 25.91 12.29 12.30
CA TRP A 18 25.42 11.29 11.34
C TRP A 18 23.90 11.10 11.45
N LEU A 19 23.36 11.04 12.65
CA LEU A 19 21.91 10.98 12.87
C LEU A 19 21.21 12.18 12.23
N SER A 20 21.71 13.41 12.46
CA SER A 20 21.15 14.63 11.90
C SER A 20 21.21 14.64 10.37
N LEU A 21 22.39 14.40 9.80
CA LEU A 21 22.63 14.42 8.36
C LEU A 21 21.73 13.40 7.64
N ILE A 22 21.71 12.16 8.11
CA ILE A 22 20.94 11.07 7.47
C ILE A 22 19.44 11.27 7.70
N SER A 23 19.02 11.99 8.75
CA SER A 23 17.62 12.28 9.00
C SER A 23 17.10 13.48 8.20
N GLU A 24 17.98 14.27 7.58
CA GLU A 24 17.59 15.46 6.82
C GLU A 24 16.78 15.09 5.56
N PRO A 25 15.64 15.75 5.27
CA PRO A 25 14.83 15.45 4.09
C PRO A 25 15.59 15.61 2.77
N LYS A 26 16.52 16.57 2.69
CA LYS A 26 17.37 16.77 1.51
C LYS A 26 18.28 15.58 1.25
N PHE A 27 18.83 14.97 2.31
CA PHE A 27 19.67 13.78 2.20
C PHE A 27 18.89 12.59 1.64
N HIS A 28 17.70 12.31 2.17
CA HIS A 28 16.82 11.23 1.70
C HIS A 28 16.46 11.41 0.22
N ARG A 29 16.13 12.64 -0.17
CA ARG A 29 15.90 13.02 -1.56
C ARG A 29 17.15 12.68 -2.38
N CYS A 30 18.28 13.35 -2.17
CA CYS A 30 19.48 13.11 -3.00
C CYS A 30 19.92 11.63 -3.05
N HIS A 31 19.78 10.88 -1.96
CA HIS A 31 20.14 9.46 -1.89
C HIS A 31 19.20 8.57 -2.72
N ASN A 32 17.88 8.77 -2.62
CA ASN A 32 16.88 8.03 -3.40
C ASN A 32 16.99 8.27 -4.91
N ARG A 33 17.56 9.40 -5.35
CA ARG A 33 17.71 9.75 -6.78
C ARG A 33 18.69 8.85 -7.52
N ILE A 34 19.64 8.28 -6.79
CA ILE A 34 20.85 7.69 -7.36
C ILE A 34 20.84 6.16 -7.23
N LEU A 35 20.01 5.59 -6.35
CA LEU A 35 20.15 4.21 -5.86
C LEU A 35 18.86 3.38 -5.89
N ASN A 36 18.03 3.51 -6.92
CA ASN A 36 16.87 2.62 -7.09
C ASN A 36 17.05 1.53 -8.16
N PRO A 37 18.14 0.73 -8.19
CA PRO A 37 18.06 -0.53 -8.92
C PRO A 37 17.02 -1.41 -8.23
N ILE A 38 16.15 -2.03 -9.02
CA ILE A 38 15.14 -2.96 -8.53
C ILE A 38 15.87 -4.07 -7.77
N SER A 39 15.66 -4.15 -6.46
CA SER A 39 16.39 -5.11 -5.60
C SER A 39 15.70 -6.47 -5.52
N GLY A 40 14.44 -6.56 -5.93
CA GLY A 40 13.71 -7.81 -5.99
C GLY A 40 12.29 -7.66 -6.54
N LEU A 41 11.68 -8.79 -6.87
CA LEU A 41 10.31 -8.91 -7.37
C LEU A 41 9.48 -9.72 -6.40
N PHE A 42 8.28 -9.23 -6.11
CA PHE A 42 7.26 -9.98 -5.39
C PHE A 42 6.25 -10.53 -6.40
N LEU A 43 6.08 -11.83 -6.38
CA LEU A 43 5.12 -12.52 -7.24
C LEU A 43 3.97 -13.01 -6.36
N ASN A 44 2.77 -12.55 -6.69
CA ASN A 44 1.58 -12.97 -5.98
C ASN A 44 1.16 -14.34 -6.49
N ASN A 45 1.29 -15.37 -5.66
CA ASN A 45 0.94 -16.72 -6.03
C ASN A 45 -0.60 -16.84 -6.09
N SER A 46 -1.16 -16.75 -7.30
CA SER A 46 -2.60 -16.70 -7.54
C SER A 46 -3.32 -18.04 -7.32
N LYS A 47 -2.64 -19.07 -6.81
CA LYS A 47 -3.21 -20.41 -6.57
C LYS A 47 -4.43 -20.42 -5.65
N PHE A 48 -4.75 -19.32 -4.98
CA PHE A 48 -5.85 -19.24 -4.00
C PHE A 48 -6.92 -18.19 -4.34
N MET A 49 -7.13 -17.85 -5.62
CA MET A 49 -8.19 -16.91 -6.03
C MET A 49 -9.62 -17.37 -5.67
N TYR A 50 -9.81 -18.64 -5.29
CA TYR A 50 -11.11 -19.24 -4.96
C TYR A 50 -11.25 -19.82 -3.55
N SER A 51 -10.21 -19.80 -2.71
CA SER A 51 -10.33 -20.29 -1.33
C SER A 51 -10.57 -19.12 -0.38
N PHE A 52 -11.80 -19.02 0.13
CA PHE A 52 -12.20 -18.04 1.15
C PHE A 52 -11.42 -18.15 2.47
N CYS A 53 -10.57 -19.16 2.63
CA CYS A 53 -9.75 -19.37 3.82
C CYS A 53 -8.42 -20.02 3.41
N THR A 54 -7.37 -19.24 3.21
CA THR A 54 -6.00 -19.74 3.45
C THR A 54 -5.19 -18.66 4.15
N ILE A 55 -4.70 -19.02 5.33
CA ILE A 55 -4.11 -18.15 6.36
C ILE A 55 -2.68 -17.72 5.99
N ASN A 56 -2.11 -18.27 4.93
CA ASN A 56 -0.72 -18.06 4.56
C ASN A 56 -0.64 -17.28 3.24
N GLY A 57 -0.57 -15.95 3.34
CA GLY A 57 -0.25 -15.06 2.23
C GLY A 57 1.20 -15.28 1.78
N GLU A 58 1.46 -16.39 1.11
CA GLU A 58 2.76 -16.71 0.53
C GLU A 58 2.91 -16.01 -0.82
N PHE A 59 3.80 -15.03 -0.85
CA PHE A 59 4.31 -14.45 -2.10
C PHE A 59 5.65 -15.09 -2.39
N ASP A 60 5.92 -15.36 -3.65
CA ASP A 60 7.27 -15.72 -4.07
C ASP A 60 8.11 -14.45 -4.18
N TYR A 61 9.37 -14.53 -3.78
CA TYR A 61 10.30 -13.41 -3.85
C TYR A 61 11.51 -13.79 -4.68
N VAL A 62 11.76 -13.01 -5.73
CA VAL A 62 12.94 -13.13 -6.56
C VAL A 62 13.89 -12.02 -6.18
N ASN A 63 15.01 -12.37 -5.55
CA ASN A 63 16.07 -11.42 -5.27
C ASN A 63 16.81 -11.08 -6.58
N LEU A 64 16.88 -9.79 -6.91
CA LEU A 64 17.61 -9.28 -8.08
C LEU A 64 18.94 -8.61 -7.69
N ASP A 65 19.15 -8.34 -6.40
CA ASP A 65 20.39 -7.79 -5.87
C ASP A 65 21.44 -8.91 -5.69
N LYS A 66 22.24 -9.06 -6.74
CA LYS A 66 23.40 -9.99 -6.81
C LYS A 66 24.45 -9.75 -5.73
N SER A 67 24.46 -8.58 -5.08
CA SER A 67 25.41 -8.24 -4.02
C SER A 67 24.95 -8.68 -2.63
N SER A 68 23.68 -9.07 -2.48
CA SER A 68 23.11 -9.47 -1.21
C SER A 68 23.09 -11.00 -1.05
N TYR A 69 23.76 -11.52 -0.01
CA TYR A 69 23.74 -12.95 0.32
C TYR A 69 22.39 -13.44 0.89
N SER A 70 21.39 -12.56 1.00
CA SER A 70 20.12 -12.88 1.63
C SER A 70 19.03 -13.01 0.58
N SER A 71 18.66 -14.24 0.24
CA SER A 71 17.51 -14.52 -0.65
C SER A 71 16.15 -14.29 0.02
N GLN A 72 16.12 -13.82 1.28
CA GLN A 72 14.87 -13.64 2.00
C GLN A 72 14.17 -12.34 1.59
N PRO A 73 12.84 -12.36 1.45
CA PRO A 73 12.09 -11.14 1.22
C PRO A 73 12.25 -10.17 2.40
N PRO A 74 12.24 -8.85 2.16
CA PRO A 74 12.26 -7.85 3.23
C PRO A 74 11.00 -7.90 4.11
N ILE A 75 9.95 -8.58 3.65
CA ILE A 75 8.65 -8.68 4.30
C ILE A 75 8.18 -10.15 4.33
N LYS A 76 7.63 -10.60 5.46
CA LYS A 76 7.04 -11.94 5.63
C LYS A 76 5.56 -11.82 5.99
N SER A 77 4.77 -12.85 5.69
CA SER A 77 3.34 -12.90 6.00
C SER A 77 3.04 -12.56 7.47
N GLY A 78 3.85 -13.09 8.40
CA GLY A 78 3.71 -12.86 9.84
C GLY A 78 4.17 -11.48 10.35
N ASP A 79 4.82 -10.64 9.54
CA ASP A 79 5.33 -9.33 10.02
C ASP A 79 4.20 -8.36 10.43
N PHE A 80 2.95 -8.61 10.02
CA PHE A 80 1.80 -7.73 10.29
C PHE A 80 0.60 -8.48 10.90
N GLY A 81 0.86 -9.60 11.57
CA GLY A 81 -0.12 -10.40 12.30
C GLY A 81 -0.32 -11.80 11.73
N GLU A 82 -1.18 -12.57 12.38
CA GLU A 82 -1.40 -14.00 12.11
C GLU A 82 -2.20 -14.27 10.83
N SER A 83 -2.93 -13.29 10.33
CA SER A 83 -3.65 -13.37 9.06
C SER A 83 -2.75 -12.87 7.93
N GLY A 84 -2.44 -13.76 6.98
CA GLY A 84 -1.76 -13.39 5.75
C GLY A 84 -2.41 -12.19 5.03
N PHE A 85 -1.63 -11.49 4.23
CA PHE A 85 -2.08 -10.33 3.46
C PHE A 85 -1.74 -10.51 1.98
N ARG A 86 -2.39 -9.73 1.12
CA ARG A 86 -2.10 -9.58 -0.31
C ARG A 86 -1.44 -8.22 -0.56
N ILE A 87 -0.36 -8.14 -1.33
CA ILE A 87 0.16 -6.88 -1.87
C ILE A 87 -0.72 -6.49 -3.07
N VAL A 88 -1.37 -5.34 -2.96
CA VAL A 88 -2.25 -4.77 -3.99
C VAL A 88 -1.44 -3.92 -4.96
N GLN A 89 -0.56 -3.08 -4.43
CA GLN A 89 0.30 -2.19 -5.21
C GLN A 89 1.57 -1.83 -4.44
N SER A 90 2.61 -1.39 -5.17
CA SER A 90 3.79 -0.75 -4.60
C SER A 90 3.98 0.66 -5.17
N CYS A 91 4.52 1.57 -4.36
CA CYS A 91 4.86 2.93 -4.78
C CYS A 91 6.00 3.48 -3.91
N ASN A 92 7.14 3.83 -4.53
CA ASN A 92 8.29 4.49 -3.89
C ASN A 92 8.68 3.93 -2.51
N GLY A 93 8.78 2.59 -2.41
CA GLY A 93 9.21 1.89 -1.20
C GLY A 93 8.09 1.62 -0.17
N LEU A 94 6.84 1.92 -0.50
CA LEU A 94 5.65 1.56 0.27
C LEU A 94 4.83 0.49 -0.46
N PHE A 95 4.14 -0.34 0.31
CA PHE A 95 3.15 -1.29 -0.19
C PHE A 95 1.76 -0.92 0.29
N LEU A 96 0.79 -1.00 -0.62
CA LEU A 96 -0.62 -1.09 -0.28
C LEU A 96 -0.98 -2.56 -0.21
N CYS A 97 -1.49 -2.97 0.94
CA CYS A 97 -1.82 -4.35 1.24
C CYS A 97 -3.30 -4.49 1.62
N SER A 98 -3.86 -5.65 1.31
CA SER A 98 -5.21 -6.05 1.69
C SER A 98 -5.16 -7.28 2.57
N ARG A 99 -5.91 -7.28 3.67
CA ARG A 99 -6.02 -8.41 4.58
C ARG A 99 -7.44 -8.95 4.58
N HIS A 100 -7.55 -10.26 4.38
CA HIS A 100 -8.79 -11.00 4.58
C HIS A 100 -8.89 -11.36 6.06
N LEU A 101 -9.69 -10.61 6.81
CA LEU A 101 -9.89 -10.86 8.25
C LEU A 101 -11.08 -11.78 8.50
N HIS A 102 -12.09 -11.73 7.64
CA HIS A 102 -13.31 -12.55 7.67
C HIS A 102 -14.04 -12.37 6.31
N PRO A 103 -14.94 -13.26 5.87
CA PRO A 103 -15.78 -13.03 4.67
C PRO A 103 -16.52 -11.68 4.62
N LYS A 104 -16.66 -10.98 5.74
CA LYS A 104 -17.30 -9.66 5.85
C LYS A 104 -16.37 -8.52 6.29
N ALA A 105 -15.09 -8.80 6.53
CA ALA A 105 -14.14 -7.82 7.07
C ALA A 105 -12.86 -7.81 6.22
N PHE A 106 -12.75 -6.81 5.36
CA PHE A 106 -11.53 -6.49 4.62
C PHE A 106 -10.81 -5.35 5.33
N GLY A 107 -9.52 -5.52 5.58
CA GLY A 107 -8.67 -4.48 6.16
C GLY A 107 -7.57 -4.11 5.19
N ASN A 108 -7.64 -2.93 4.58
CA ASN A 108 -6.53 -2.41 3.79
C ASN A 108 -5.56 -1.65 4.70
N PHE A 109 -4.28 -1.71 4.38
CA PHE A 109 -3.25 -0.99 5.12
C PHE A 109 -2.09 -0.64 4.19
N VAL A 110 -1.35 0.40 4.55
CA VAL A 110 -0.09 0.74 3.88
C VAL A 110 1.06 0.33 4.79
N CYS A 111 2.07 -0.35 4.27
CA CYS A 111 3.25 -0.72 5.04
C CYS A 111 4.55 -0.36 4.34
N ASN A 112 5.59 -0.19 5.15
CA ASN A 112 6.96 -0.03 4.69
C ASN A 112 7.71 -1.34 4.99
N PRO A 113 8.12 -2.11 3.96
CA PRO A 113 8.77 -3.41 4.13
C PRO A 113 10.12 -3.33 4.84
N ILE A 114 10.82 -2.20 4.77
CA ILE A 114 12.14 -2.03 5.39
C ILE A 114 12.01 -1.75 6.89
N THR A 115 11.07 -0.87 7.26
CA THR A 115 10.87 -0.48 8.66
C THR A 115 9.92 -1.41 9.41
N LYS A 116 9.21 -2.29 8.69
CA LYS A 116 8.15 -3.17 9.20
C LYS A 116 7.03 -2.43 9.94
N LYS A 117 6.85 -1.13 9.64
CA LYS A 117 5.73 -0.35 10.14
C LYS A 117 4.57 -0.42 9.17
N TYR A 118 3.36 -0.50 9.71
CA TYR A 118 2.13 -0.46 8.92
C TYR A 118 1.13 0.54 9.50
N THR A 119 0.26 1.05 8.65
CA THR A 119 -0.82 1.97 9.00
C THR A 119 -2.12 1.45 8.39
N PRO A 120 -3.10 1.02 9.22
CA PRO A 120 -4.39 0.58 8.73
C PRO A 120 -5.13 1.76 8.09
N LEU A 121 -5.78 1.50 6.95
CA LEU A 121 -6.66 2.48 6.32
C LEU A 121 -8.03 2.44 7.01
N PRO A 122 -8.64 3.61 7.29
CA PRO A 122 -10.01 3.66 7.78
C PRO A 122 -10.93 2.93 6.81
N ARG A 123 -11.87 2.14 7.34
CA ARG A 123 -12.82 1.40 6.50
C ARG A 123 -13.65 2.38 5.69
N ILE A 124 -13.70 2.12 4.39
CA ILE A 124 -14.60 2.77 3.47
C ILE A 124 -15.86 1.91 3.44
N SER A 125 -16.87 2.25 4.24
CA SER A 125 -18.16 1.54 4.24
C SER A 125 -19.18 2.32 3.42
N TRP A 126 -19.65 1.74 2.33
CA TRP A 126 -20.80 2.26 1.60
C TRP A 126 -21.88 1.20 1.50
N HIS A 127 -23.12 1.66 1.63
CA HIS A 127 -24.31 0.86 1.52
C HIS A 127 -25.05 1.26 0.25
N TRP A 128 -25.45 0.30 -0.56
CA TRP A 128 -26.40 0.52 -1.64
C TRP A 128 -27.60 -0.40 -1.43
N ARG A 129 -28.79 0.08 -1.80
CA ARG A 129 -29.98 -0.77 -1.79
C ARG A 129 -30.03 -1.56 -3.07
N ASP A 130 -30.12 -2.88 -2.97
CA ASP A 130 -30.34 -3.73 -4.14
C ASP A 130 -31.75 -3.62 -4.71
N TRP A 131 -32.04 -4.34 -5.81
CA TRP A 131 -33.36 -4.30 -6.45
C TRP A 131 -34.48 -4.80 -5.52
N SER A 132 -34.12 -5.60 -4.50
CA SER A 132 -35.03 -6.04 -3.44
C SER A 132 -35.14 -5.06 -2.26
N GLY A 133 -34.46 -3.90 -2.33
CA GLY A 133 -34.42 -2.92 -1.24
C GLY A 133 -33.53 -3.32 -0.06
N CYS A 134 -32.75 -4.39 -0.16
CA CYS A 134 -31.80 -4.81 0.86
C CYS A 134 -30.52 -3.98 0.80
N ILE A 135 -30.02 -3.54 1.95
CA ILE A 135 -28.71 -2.88 2.05
C ILE A 135 -27.61 -3.91 1.78
N ARG A 136 -26.85 -3.68 0.71
CA ARG A 136 -25.63 -4.41 0.37
C ARG A 136 -24.43 -3.53 0.69
N ILE A 137 -23.40 -4.15 1.26
CA ILE A 137 -22.11 -3.51 1.51
C ILE A 137 -21.15 -4.05 0.43
N MET A 138 -20.66 -3.17 -0.43
CA MET A 138 -19.59 -3.52 -1.36
C MET A 138 -18.25 -3.06 -0.78
N ASN A 139 -17.30 -4.00 -0.75
CA ASN A 139 -15.93 -3.76 -0.31
C ASN A 139 -14.94 -3.70 -1.50
N SER A 140 -15.46 -3.83 -2.73
CA SER A 140 -14.66 -3.84 -3.96
C SER A 140 -14.36 -2.41 -4.39
N PHE A 141 -13.24 -1.87 -3.92
CA PHE A 141 -12.72 -0.57 -4.34
C PHE A 141 -11.44 -0.76 -5.14
N SER A 142 -11.32 -0.02 -6.24
CA SER A 142 -10.03 0.16 -6.89
C SER A 142 -9.23 1.16 -6.06
N LEU A 143 -8.29 0.63 -5.28
CA LEU A 143 -7.37 1.44 -4.48
C LEU A 143 -6.05 1.61 -5.22
N SER A 144 -5.51 2.82 -5.19
CA SER A 144 -4.21 3.14 -5.76
C SER A 144 -3.39 3.99 -4.79
N LEU A 145 -2.17 3.53 -4.49
CA LEU A 145 -1.20 4.22 -3.66
C LEU A 145 -0.44 5.26 -4.49
N ALA A 146 -0.43 6.50 -4.01
CA ALA A 146 0.35 7.59 -4.57
C ALA A 146 1.29 8.12 -3.49
N PHE A 147 2.58 7.91 -3.67
CA PHE A 147 3.59 8.41 -2.75
C PHE A 147 4.75 9.00 -3.54
N ASP A 148 5.00 10.28 -3.33
CA ASP A 148 6.16 10.96 -3.86
C ASP A 148 7.01 11.49 -2.67
N PRO A 149 8.12 10.81 -2.32
CA PRO A 149 8.99 11.25 -1.22
C PRO A 149 9.74 12.56 -1.52
N TRP A 150 9.69 13.06 -2.76
CA TRP A 150 10.30 14.32 -3.18
C TRP A 150 9.45 15.52 -2.81
N GLU A 151 8.13 15.35 -2.90
CA GLU A 151 7.12 16.36 -2.63
C GLU A 151 6.68 16.35 -1.16
N SER A 152 6.50 15.18 -0.55
CA SER A 152 6.00 15.08 0.82
C SER A 152 6.47 13.81 1.52
N SER A 153 6.62 13.86 2.84
CA SER A 153 6.75 12.66 3.68
C SER A 153 5.44 11.88 3.81
N HIS A 154 4.33 12.42 3.31
CA HIS A 154 3.01 11.84 3.41
C HIS A 154 2.57 11.22 2.09
N TYR A 155 2.01 10.02 2.16
CA TYR A 155 1.42 9.33 1.02
C TYR A 155 -0.08 9.59 0.97
N LYS A 156 -0.65 9.40 -0.22
CA LYS A 156 -2.08 9.40 -0.45
C LYS A 156 -2.54 8.04 -0.95
N VAL A 157 -3.77 7.66 -0.64
CA VAL A 157 -4.42 6.50 -1.25
C VAL A 157 -5.66 7.01 -1.97
N VAL A 158 -5.73 6.76 -3.26
CA VAL A 158 -6.86 7.10 -4.12
C VAL A 158 -7.78 5.89 -4.18
N CYS A 159 -9.06 6.13 -3.97
CA CYS A 159 -10.12 5.14 -4.04
C CYS A 159 -11.11 5.58 -5.11
N VAL A 160 -11.34 4.73 -6.11
CA VAL A 160 -12.47 4.90 -7.04
C VAL A 160 -13.61 4.03 -6.53
N ARG A 161 -14.74 4.67 -6.23
CA ARG A 161 -15.94 4.05 -5.66
C ARG A 161 -17.18 4.50 -6.43
N ASN A 162 -18.29 3.78 -6.28
CA ASN A 162 -19.58 4.29 -6.73
C ASN A 162 -19.98 5.50 -5.87
N SER A 163 -20.68 6.43 -6.49
CA SER A 163 -21.30 7.57 -5.85
C SER A 163 -22.46 7.13 -4.97
N ASP A 164 -22.74 7.92 -3.93
CA ASP A 164 -23.89 7.71 -3.06
C ASP A 164 -25.22 8.07 -3.76
N SER A 165 -25.13 8.88 -4.82
CA SER A 165 -26.28 9.38 -5.57
C SER A 165 -26.86 8.36 -6.55
N HIS A 166 -26.01 7.64 -7.29
CA HIS A 166 -26.43 6.71 -8.34
C HIS A 166 -25.38 5.63 -8.58
N ARG A 167 -25.82 4.43 -8.98
CA ARG A 167 -24.91 3.28 -9.14
C ARG A 167 -23.95 3.42 -10.31
N ASP A 168 -24.36 4.08 -11.37
CA ASP A 168 -23.54 4.28 -12.59
C ASP A 168 -22.66 5.53 -12.50
N HIS A 169 -22.69 6.21 -11.35
CA HIS A 169 -21.83 7.35 -11.07
C HIS A 169 -20.68 6.88 -10.20
N TYR A 170 -19.47 7.31 -10.51
CA TYR A 170 -18.27 7.04 -9.75
C TYR A 170 -17.75 8.32 -9.12
N GLN A 171 -17.17 8.20 -7.93
CA GLN A 171 -16.52 9.31 -7.24
C GLN A 171 -15.15 8.88 -6.73
N ILE A 172 -14.24 9.85 -6.70
CA ILE A 172 -12.91 9.67 -6.16
C ILE A 172 -12.92 10.05 -4.69
N GLN A 173 -12.37 9.17 -3.85
CA GLN A 173 -12.10 9.46 -2.45
C GLN A 173 -10.60 9.33 -2.20
N ILE A 174 -10.00 10.31 -1.52
CA ILE A 174 -8.56 10.36 -1.28
C ILE A 174 -8.30 10.31 0.22
N TYR A 175 -7.41 9.43 0.63
CA TYR A 175 -6.84 9.38 1.98
C TYR A 175 -5.52 10.13 1.98
N SER A 176 -5.23 10.90 3.04
CA SER A 176 -3.90 11.43 3.32
C SER A 176 -3.35 10.81 4.59
N SER A 177 -2.09 10.36 4.55
CA SER A 177 -1.40 9.90 5.75
C SER A 177 -1.06 11.03 6.72
N GLU A 178 -1.10 12.29 6.27
CA GLU A 178 -0.92 13.48 7.09
C GLU A 178 -2.12 13.70 8.01
N THR A 179 -3.32 13.77 7.45
CA THR A 179 -4.56 14.05 8.20
C THR A 179 -5.20 12.78 8.74
N ARG A 180 -4.77 11.61 8.24
CA ARG A 180 -5.34 10.28 8.51
C ARG A 180 -6.84 10.18 8.21
N ARG A 181 -7.32 10.97 7.25
CA ARG A 181 -8.74 11.07 6.89
C ARG A 181 -8.92 10.88 5.39
N TRP A 182 -10.11 10.42 5.05
CA TRP A 182 -10.62 10.39 3.69
C TRP A 182 -11.38 11.69 3.38
N TRP A 183 -11.28 12.19 2.15
CA TRP A 183 -12.15 13.24 1.63
C TRP A 183 -12.57 12.92 0.19
N LEU A 184 -13.71 13.46 -0.23
CA LEU A 184 -14.19 13.33 -1.61
C LEU A 184 -13.48 14.34 -2.50
N SER A 185 -13.10 13.90 -3.69
CA SER A 185 -12.41 14.71 -4.68
C SER A 185 -13.27 14.81 -5.93
N GLY A 186 -13.74 16.03 -6.23
CA GLY A 186 -14.57 16.32 -7.39
C GLY A 186 -16.00 15.76 -7.28
N ASP A 187 -16.76 16.04 -8.34
CA ASP A 187 -18.15 15.61 -8.47
C ASP A 187 -18.25 14.18 -9.02
N PRO A 188 -19.38 13.47 -8.75
CA PRO A 188 -19.62 12.16 -9.32
C PRO A 188 -19.64 12.17 -10.85
N VAL A 189 -18.93 11.24 -11.47
CA VAL A 189 -18.81 11.08 -12.93
C VAL A 189 -19.66 9.91 -13.39
N TYR A 190 -20.54 10.14 -14.35
CA TYR A 190 -21.31 9.08 -15.01
C TYR A 190 -20.40 8.25 -15.93
N VAL A 191 -20.51 6.93 -15.86
CA VAL A 191 -19.83 6.02 -16.78
C VAL A 191 -20.87 5.35 -17.66
N ASP A 192 -20.79 5.62 -18.97
CA ASP A 192 -21.63 4.97 -19.97
C ASP A 192 -21.04 3.61 -20.34
N TYR A 193 -21.72 2.53 -19.94
CA TYR A 193 -21.30 1.17 -20.24
C TYR A 193 -21.67 0.72 -21.66
N SER A 194 -22.37 1.53 -22.45
CA SER A 194 -22.73 1.18 -23.83
C SER A 194 -21.57 1.32 -24.83
N VAL A 195 -20.42 1.83 -24.37
CA VAL A 195 -19.23 2.15 -25.20
C VAL A 195 -18.09 1.12 -25.01
N ILE A 196 -18.31 0.04 -24.26
CA ILE A 196 -17.30 -1.00 -23.96
C ILE A 196 -17.61 -2.30 -24.71
#